data_AF-A0AAD9QT31-F1
#
_entry.id   AF-A0AAD9QT31-F1
#
_cell.length_a   1.000
_cell.length_b   1.000
_cell.length_c   1.000
_cell.angle_alpha   90.00
_cell.angle_beta   90.00
_cell.angle_gamma   90.00
#
_symmetry.space_group_name_H-M   'P 1'
#
loop_
_entity.id
_entity.type
_entity.pdbx_description
1 polymer ?
#
loop_
_entity_poly.entity_id
_entity_poly.type
_entity_poly.pdbx_seq_one_letter_code
_entity_poly.pdbx_strand_id
1 'polypeptide(L)'
;MVSSQLPFKLNSLYLQTKADFNFSCLASCNNPGDIAHGQLTSRYFSHGQLVRYKCDLGYSLEGNHELTCNNGDWNSYPPHCK
;
A
#
# COMPACT_ATOMS: atom_id res chain seq x y z
N MET A 1 41.25 -28.49 17.26
CA MET A 1 41.85 -27.31 16.58
C MET A 1 40.70 -26.55 15.95
N VAL A 2 40.14 -25.45 16.45
CA VAL A 2 40.36 -24.57 17.61
C VAL A 2 38.92 -24.27 18.13
N SER A 3 38.64 -24.45 19.43
CA SER A 3 38.27 -23.35 20.36
C SER A 3 37.21 -22.39 19.80
N SER A 4 36.11 -22.04 20.47
CA SER A 4 35.89 -21.85 21.90
C SER A 4 34.54 -21.13 22.10
N GLN A 5 33.97 -21.24 23.30
CA GLN A 5 32.99 -20.34 23.94
C GLN A 5 31.47 -20.55 23.70
N LEU A 6 30.82 -21.15 24.71
CA LEU A 6 29.67 -20.55 25.41
C LEU A 6 30.14 -19.29 26.19
N PRO A 7 29.29 -18.39 26.75
CA PRO A 7 27.83 -18.19 26.62
C PRO A 7 27.47 -16.70 26.38
N PHE A 8 26.55 -16.37 25.46
CA PHE A 8 26.05 -14.99 25.39
C PHE A 8 24.62 -14.91 25.89
N LYS A 9 24.50 -14.52 27.17
CA LYS A 9 23.31 -13.86 27.71
C LYS A 9 22.92 -12.75 26.75
N LEU A 10 22.00 -13.01 25.84
CA LEU A 10 21.34 -11.94 25.10
C LEU A 10 20.35 -11.31 26.08
N ASN A 11 20.87 -10.28 26.74
CA ASN A 11 20.18 -9.12 27.28
C ASN A 11 18.65 -9.10 27.14
N SER A 12 17.98 -8.61 28.19
CA SER A 12 16.52 -8.41 28.25
C SER A 12 15.92 -7.54 27.12
N LEU A 13 16.71 -7.09 26.15
CA LEU A 13 16.29 -6.43 24.92
C LEU A 13 15.94 -7.41 23.78
N TYR A 14 16.30 -8.70 23.86
CA TYR A 14 15.92 -9.72 22.86
C TYR A 14 14.55 -10.37 23.14
N LEU A 15 14.02 -10.21 24.35
CA LEU A 15 12.67 -10.71 24.70
C LEU A 15 11.55 -9.72 24.38
N GLN A 16 11.85 -8.56 23.77
CA GLN A 16 10.83 -7.56 23.47
C GLN A 16 10.19 -7.68 22.07
N THR A 17 10.65 -8.55 21.17
CA THR A 17 10.19 -8.52 19.75
C THR A 17 9.59 -9.81 19.21
N LYS A 18 9.23 -10.78 20.06
CA LYS A 18 8.44 -11.94 19.60
C LYS A 18 6.92 -11.68 19.61
N ALA A 19 6.49 -10.45 19.86
CA ALA A 19 5.08 -10.06 19.90
C ALA A 19 4.83 -8.56 19.60
N ASP A 20 5.53 -7.94 18.62
CA ASP A 20 5.10 -6.61 18.12
C ASP A 20 5.52 -6.27 16.67
N PHE A 21 5.93 -7.24 15.85
CA PHE A 21 5.91 -7.02 14.39
C PHE A 21 4.58 -7.52 13.86
N ASN A 22 3.58 -6.62 13.83
CA ASN A 22 2.29 -6.83 13.19
C ASN A 22 2.50 -6.99 11.67
N PHE A 23 2.99 -8.17 11.27
CA PHE A 23 3.13 -8.54 9.87
C PHE A 23 1.77 -9.04 9.38
N SER A 24 0.79 -8.13 9.32
CA SER A 24 -0.52 -8.43 8.74
C SER A 24 -0.37 -8.62 7.24
N CYS A 25 -0.82 -9.76 6.72
CA CYS A 25 -0.94 -9.99 5.28
C CYS A 25 -2.16 -9.23 4.76
N LEU A 26 -1.98 -7.92 4.56
CA LEU A 26 -3.04 -7.05 4.08
C LEU A 26 -3.30 -7.32 2.61
N ALA A 27 -4.58 -7.42 2.25
CA ALA A 27 -4.99 -7.74 0.89
C ALA A 27 -4.65 -6.59 -0.07
N SER A 28 -4.26 -6.96 -1.30
CA SER A 28 -4.16 -6.01 -2.41
C SER A 28 -5.57 -5.74 -2.96
N CYS A 29 -5.80 -4.51 -3.41
CA CYS A 29 -7.07 -4.12 -3.98
C CYS A 29 -7.20 -4.58 -5.44
N ASN A 30 -8.44 -4.73 -5.87
CA ASN A 30 -8.75 -4.97 -7.29
C ASN A 30 -8.45 -3.72 -8.12
N ASN A 31 -8.23 -3.89 -9.42
CA ASN A 31 -8.09 -2.76 -10.33
C ASN A 31 -9.36 -1.88 -10.26
N PRO A 32 -9.27 -0.59 -9.87
CA PRO A 32 -10.43 0.29 -9.78
C PRO A 32 -11.04 0.64 -11.14
N GLY A 33 -10.36 0.28 -12.24
CA GLY A 33 -10.83 0.48 -13.60
C GLY A 33 -10.43 1.84 -14.18
N ASP A 34 -10.70 2.01 -15.47
CA ASP A 34 -10.48 3.27 -16.18
C ASP A 34 -11.71 4.17 -16.08
N ILE A 35 -11.48 5.48 -16.21
CA ILE A 35 -12.55 6.49 -16.20
C ILE A 35 -12.73 7.08 -17.60
N ALA A 36 -13.94 7.52 -17.92
CA ALA A 36 -14.17 8.22 -19.19
C ALA A 36 -13.35 9.52 -19.25
N HIS A 37 -12.68 9.75 -20.38
CA HIS A 37 -11.85 10.93 -20.61
C HIS A 37 -10.70 11.11 -19.60
N GLY A 38 -10.19 9.99 -19.08
CA GLY A 38 -9.05 9.99 -18.19
C GLY A 38 -8.36 8.63 -18.12
N GLN A 39 -7.24 8.61 -17.40
CA GLN A 39 -6.34 7.47 -17.32
C GLN A 39 -5.85 7.26 -15.89
N LEU A 40 -5.74 6.00 -15.49
CA LEU A 40 -5.11 5.59 -14.24
C LEU A 40 -3.58 5.62 -14.39
N THR A 41 -2.89 6.35 -13.51
CA THR A 41 -1.43 6.52 -13.62
C THR A 41 -0.64 5.41 -12.91
N SER A 42 -1.30 4.57 -12.11
CA SER A 42 -0.65 3.56 -11.27
C SER A 42 -0.87 2.14 -11.81
N ARG A 43 0.12 1.26 -11.59
CA ARG A 43 0.10 -0.15 -12.03
C ARG A 43 0.06 -1.16 -10.88
N TYR A 44 0.16 -0.67 -9.64
CA TYR A 44 0.24 -1.52 -8.44
C TYR A 44 -0.86 -1.14 -7.46
N PHE A 45 -1.50 -2.16 -6.87
CA PHE A 45 -2.68 -2.01 -6.02
C PHE A 45 -2.49 -2.67 -4.65
N SER A 46 -1.25 -2.77 -4.17
CA SER A 46 -0.94 -3.33 -2.85
C SER A 46 -1.55 -2.48 -1.73
N HIS A 47 -1.75 -3.06 -0.56
CA HIS A 47 -2.17 -2.31 0.62
C HIS A 47 -1.30 -1.06 0.84
N GLY A 48 -1.93 0.08 1.10
CA GLY A 48 -1.28 1.37 1.30
C GLY A 48 -0.82 2.07 0.02
N GLN A 49 -0.96 1.43 -1.16
CA GLN A 49 -0.70 2.11 -2.42
C GLN A 49 -1.73 3.19 -2.69
N LEU A 50 -1.22 4.31 -3.21
CA LEU A 50 -2.01 5.42 -3.68
C LEU A 50 -1.98 5.42 -5.20
N VAL A 51 -3.17 5.40 -5.80
CA VAL A 51 -3.36 5.49 -7.25
C VAL A 51 -3.92 6.85 -7.60
N ARG A 52 -3.49 7.41 -8.74
CA ARG A 52 -3.95 8.71 -9.20
C ARG A 52 -4.60 8.60 -10.57
N TYR A 53 -5.61 9.44 -10.78
CA TYR A 53 -6.23 9.63 -12.08
C TYR A 53 -5.77 10.92 -12.72
N LYS A 54 -5.66 10.87 -14.04
CA LYS A 54 -5.33 12.03 -14.88
C LYS A 54 -6.37 12.16 -15.97
N CYS A 55 -7.02 13.31 -16.07
CA CYS A 55 -7.94 13.59 -17.17
C CYS A 55 -7.19 13.90 -18.47
N ASP A 56 -7.85 13.61 -19.59
CA ASP A 56 -7.38 13.98 -20.92
C ASP A 56 -7.36 15.50 -21.10
N LEU A 57 -6.62 15.96 -22.12
CA LEU A 57 -6.54 17.38 -22.46
C LEU A 57 -7.94 17.95 -22.78
N GLY A 58 -8.30 19.04 -22.10
CA GLY A 58 -9.60 19.70 -22.25
C GLY A 58 -10.65 19.28 -21.23
N TYR A 59 -10.38 18.27 -20.41
CA TYR A 59 -11.26 17.81 -19.34
C TYR A 59 -10.74 18.22 -17.96
N SER A 60 -11.66 18.51 -17.04
CA SER A 60 -11.40 18.85 -15.65
C SER A 60 -11.78 17.70 -14.73
N LEU A 61 -10.93 17.41 -13.74
CA LEU A 61 -11.19 16.36 -12.77
C LEU A 61 -12.20 16.85 -11.73
N GLU A 62 -13.28 16.09 -11.56
CA GLU A 62 -14.24 16.28 -10.49
C GLU A 62 -14.20 15.11 -9.50
N GLY A 63 -14.03 15.45 -8.22
CA GLY A 63 -13.95 14.49 -7.14
C GLY A 63 -12.52 14.26 -6.66
N ASN A 64 -12.27 13.08 -6.08
CA ASN A 64 -10.96 12.76 -5.53
C ASN A 64 -10.05 12.16 -6.62
N HIS A 65 -8.97 12.87 -6.94
CA HIS A 65 -8.00 12.41 -7.94
C HIS A 65 -7.13 11.25 -7.44
N GLU A 66 -7.20 10.91 -6.16
CA GLU A 66 -6.38 9.88 -5.51
C GLU A 66 -7.24 8.85 -4.79
N LEU A 67 -6.90 7.57 -4.95
CA LEU A 67 -7.51 6.46 -4.21
C LEU A 67 -6.42 5.70 -3.47
N THR A 68 -6.69 5.34 -2.21
CA THR A 68 -5.77 4.56 -1.38
C THR A 68 -6.34 3.17 -1.14
N CYS A 69 -5.52 2.14 -1.34
CA CYS A 69 -5.90 0.77 -1.08
C CYS A 69 -5.80 0.47 0.42
N ASN A 70 -6.91 0.08 1.05
CA ASN A 70 -7.01 -0.32 2.44
C ASN A 70 -7.55 -1.75 2.55
N ASN A 71 -6.67 -2.66 2.97
CA ASN A 71 -6.88 -4.10 3.10
C ASN A 71 -7.83 -4.77 2.07
N GLY A 72 -7.65 -4.49 0.77
CA GLY A 72 -8.48 -5.04 -0.31
C GLY A 72 -9.59 -4.12 -0.82
N ASP A 73 -9.89 -3.04 -0.08
CA ASP A 73 -10.93 -2.05 -0.40
C ASP A 73 -10.34 -0.68 -0.73
N TRP A 74 -10.96 0.04 -1.67
CA TRP A 74 -10.58 1.41 -1.99
C TRP A 74 -11.26 2.39 -1.05
N ASN A 75 -10.50 3.37 -0.53
CA ASN A 75 -11.05 4.40 0.37
C ASN A 75 -12.09 5.33 -0.32
N SER A 76 -12.12 5.37 -1.65
CA SER A 76 -13.00 6.25 -2.43
C SER A 76 -13.28 5.66 -3.81
N TYR A 77 -14.28 6.20 -4.50
CA TYR A 77 -14.63 5.81 -5.87
C TYR A 77 -13.77 6.56 -6.90
N PRO A 78 -13.60 6.00 -8.12
CA PRO A 78 -12.93 6.69 -9.22
C PRO A 78 -13.60 8.06 -9.52
N PRO A 79 -12.82 9.12 -9.78
CA PRO A 79 -13.35 10.43 -10.12
C PRO A 79 -13.94 10.47 -11.54
N HIS A 80 -14.62 11.56 -11.86
CA HIS A 80 -15.14 11.81 -13.21
C HIS A 80 -14.39 12.96 -13.87
N CYS A 81 -14.10 12.84 -15.16
CA CYS A 81 -13.55 13.92 -15.97
C CYS A 81 -14.68 14.59 -16.76
N LYS A 82 -14.75 15.94 -16.75
CA LYS A 82 -15.82 16.75 -17.35
C LYS A 82 -15.29 17.82 -18.27
#